data_AF-A0A5S3VST6-F1
#
_entry.id   AF-A0A5S3VST6-F1
#
_cell.length_a   1.000
_cell.length_b   1.000
_cell.length_c   1.000
_cell.angle_alpha   90.00
_cell.angle_beta   90.00
_cell.angle_gamma   90.00
#
_symmetry.space_group_name_H-M   'P 1'
#
loop_
_entity.id
_entity.type
_entity.pdbx_description
1 polymer ?
#
loop_
_entity_poly.entity_id
_entity_poly.type
_entity_poly.pdbx_seq_one_letter_code
_entity_poly.pdbx_strand_id
1 'polypeptide(L)'
;DPDRMRFDFSHFEVVTREQLQRIEQQVNIEIRRNFALQTELMAIDEAKAKGAMALFGEKSDDEVRVVSIGDYSIELCGGTHVQRTGDIGLFKIVSEAGIAAGVRRIE
;
A
#
# COMPACT_ATOMS: atom_id res chain seq x y z
N ASP A 1 8.61 -12.03 11.34
CA ASP A 1 9.99 -11.59 11.55
C ASP A 1 10.00 -10.08 11.33
N PRO A 2 10.51 -9.24 12.25
CA PRO A 2 10.59 -7.80 12.05
C PRO A 2 11.33 -7.39 10.77
N ASP A 3 12.19 -8.26 10.24
CA ASP A 3 12.96 -8.00 9.02
C ASP A 3 12.20 -8.33 7.72
N ARG A 4 10.93 -8.76 7.81
CA ARG A 4 10.11 -9.11 6.65
C ARG A 4 8.76 -8.39 6.66
N MET A 5 8.44 -7.75 5.54
CA MET A 5 7.10 -7.26 5.25
C MET A 5 6.33 -8.34 4.50
N ARG A 6 5.01 -8.37 4.68
CA ARG A 6 4.11 -9.24 3.92
C ARG A 6 2.91 -8.44 3.43
N PHE A 7 2.42 -8.77 2.25
CA PHE A 7 1.23 -8.15 1.69
C PHE A 7 0.30 -9.20 1.11
N ASP A 8 -0.93 -9.22 1.62
CA ASP A 8 -1.97 -10.16 1.21
C ASP A 8 -2.96 -9.47 0.27
N PHE A 9 -3.32 -10.13 -0.83
CA PHE A 9 -4.21 -9.57 -1.84
C PHE A 9 -5.10 -10.63 -2.47
N SER A 10 -6.29 -10.21 -2.89
CA SER A 10 -7.25 -11.07 -3.58
C SER A 10 -6.81 -11.33 -5.02
N HIS A 11 -6.47 -12.57 -5.33
CA HIS A 11 -6.10 -13.01 -6.67
C HIS A 11 -6.27 -14.54 -6.80
N PHE A 12 -6.89 -14.99 -7.89
CA PHE A 12 -7.27 -16.40 -8.05
C PHE A 12 -6.18 -17.27 -8.65
N GLU A 13 -5.23 -16.69 -9.38
CA GLU A 13 -4.21 -17.42 -10.14
C GLU A 13 -2.83 -17.25 -9.53
N VAL A 14 -1.88 -18.12 -9.88
CA VAL A 14 -0.48 -17.91 -9.50
C VAL A 14 0.06 -16.67 -10.19
N VAL A 15 0.65 -15.76 -9.41
CA VAL A 15 1.33 -14.60 -10.00
C VAL A 15 2.58 -15.10 -10.70
N THR A 16 2.59 -14.98 -12.01
CA THR A 16 3.73 -15.43 -12.82
C THR A 16 4.98 -14.64 -12.48
N ARG A 17 6.15 -15.24 -12.73
CA ARG A 17 7.45 -14.55 -12.55
C ARG A 17 7.50 -13.22 -13.30
N GLU A 18 6.94 -13.15 -14.50
CA GLU A 18 6.91 -11.92 -15.29
C GLU A 18 6.02 -10.86 -14.64
N GLN A 19 4.84 -11.22 -14.15
CA GLN A 19 3.97 -10.30 -13.40
C GLN A 19 4.66 -9.79 -12.13
N LEU A 20 5.31 -10.67 -11.36
CA LEU A 20 6.08 -10.28 -10.17
C LEU A 20 7.18 -9.27 -10.53
N GLN A 21 7.90 -9.50 -11.62
CA GLN A 21 8.92 -8.56 -12.11
C GLN A 21 8.32 -7.20 -12.48
N ARG A 22 7.17 -7.18 -13.16
CA ARG A 22 6.48 -5.93 -13.51
C ARG A 22 6.00 -5.18 -12.27
N ILE A 23 5.44 -5.88 -11.28
CA ILE A 23 5.01 -5.29 -9.99
C ILE A 23 6.22 -4.67 -9.29
N GLU A 24 7.31 -5.42 -9.12
CA GLU A 24 8.53 -4.93 -8.49
C GLU A 24 9.10 -3.71 -9.21
N GLN A 25 9.12 -3.72 -10.55
CA GLN A 25 9.56 -2.58 -11.35
C GLN A 25 8.68 -1.35 -11.14
N GLN A 26 7.36 -1.51 -11.18
CA GLN A 26 6.41 -0.41 -10.97
C GLN A 26 6.58 0.24 -9.60
N VAL A 27 6.64 -0.56 -8.52
CA VAL A 27 6.85 -0.03 -7.16
C VAL A 27 8.16 0.75 -7.08
N ASN A 28 9.24 0.21 -7.64
CA ASN A 28 10.53 0.89 -7.64
C ASN A 28 10.56 2.16 -8.52
N ILE A 29 9.72 2.26 -9.56
CA ILE A 29 9.56 3.51 -10.33
C ILE A 29 8.97 4.59 -9.43
N GLU A 30 7.91 4.29 -8.69
CA GLU A 30 7.25 5.25 -7.79
C GLU A 30 8.12 5.64 -6.59
N ILE A 31 8.93 4.71 -6.08
CA ILE A 31 9.97 5.01 -5.08
C ILE A 31 10.96 6.04 -5.65
N ARG A 32 11.44 5.83 -6.88
CA ARG A 32 12.39 6.75 -7.53
C ARG A 32 11.80 8.12 -7.89
N ARG A 33 10.49 8.24 -8.06
CA ARG A 33 9.82 9.56 -8.21
C ARG A 33 9.95 10.42 -6.96
N ASN A 34 10.25 9.81 -5.81
CA ASN A 34 10.61 10.48 -4.56
C ASN A 34 9.55 11.50 -4.09
N PHE A 35 8.28 11.09 -4.14
CA PHE A 35 7.16 11.91 -3.68
C PHE A 35 7.32 12.26 -2.20
N ALA A 36 6.99 13.49 -1.84
CA ALA A 36 6.83 13.85 -0.44
C ALA A 36 5.52 13.24 0.10
N LEU A 37 5.57 12.73 1.33
CA LEU A 37 4.39 12.24 2.03
C LEU A 37 3.45 13.41 2.33
N GLN A 38 2.18 13.23 2.02
CA GLN A 38 1.12 14.17 2.40
C GLN A 38 0.16 13.48 3.36
N THR A 39 -0.19 14.16 4.44
CA THR A 39 -1.09 13.61 5.46
C THR A 39 -2.08 14.66 5.90
N GLU A 40 -3.35 14.29 5.98
CA GLU A 40 -4.44 15.19 6.34
C GLU A 40 -5.37 14.47 7.34
N LEU A 41 -5.85 15.19 8.35
CA LEU A 41 -6.98 14.77 9.17
C LEU A 41 -8.23 15.37 8.55
N MET A 42 -9.25 14.54 8.30
CA MET A 42 -10.52 14.99 7.73
C MET A 42 -11.66 14.06 8.09
N ALA A 43 -12.89 14.50 7.88
CA ALA A 43 -14.06 13.65 8.08
C ALA A 43 -14.03 12.43 7.15
N ILE A 44 -14.56 11.30 7.63
CA ILE A 44 -14.56 10.04 6.87
C ILE A 44 -15.24 10.17 5.50
N ASP A 45 -16.28 10.99 5.39
CA ASP A 45 -17.00 11.19 4.13
C ASP A 45 -16.21 12.06 3.14
N GLU A 46 -15.41 13.01 3.62
CA GLU A 46 -14.46 13.75 2.78
C GLU A 46 -13.33 12.84 2.28
N ALA A 47 -12.81 11.94 3.14
CA ALA A 47 -11.81 10.97 2.74
C ALA A 47 -12.32 10.00 1.66
N LYS A 48 -13.57 9.52 1.80
CA LYS A 48 -14.23 8.71 0.76
C LYS A 48 -14.37 9.48 -0.55
N ALA A 49 -14.76 10.75 -0.49
CA ALA A 49 -14.90 11.60 -1.67
C ALA A 49 -13.55 11.85 -2.39
N LYS A 50 -12.43 11.84 -1.65
CA LYS A 50 -11.07 11.91 -2.21
C LYS A 50 -10.58 10.58 -2.82
N GLY A 51 -11.35 9.50 -2.70
CA GLY A 51 -10.99 8.18 -3.26
C GLY A 51 -10.07 7.35 -2.38
N ALA A 52 -9.96 7.66 -1.08
CA ALA A 52 -9.15 6.88 -0.15
C ALA A 52 -9.62 5.42 -0.10
N MET A 53 -8.71 4.48 -0.36
CA MET A 53 -8.97 3.05 -0.15
C MET A 53 -8.99 2.75 1.35
N ALA A 54 -10.02 2.04 1.82
CA ALA A 54 -10.10 1.64 3.22
C ALA A 54 -10.87 0.33 3.43
N LEU A 55 -10.43 -0.42 4.45
CA LEU A 55 -11.23 -1.44 5.12
C LEU A 55 -12.06 -0.73 6.20
N PHE A 56 -13.28 -0.30 5.85
CA PHE A 56 -14.20 0.36 6.78
C PHE A 56 -14.80 -0.69 7.75
N GLY A 57 -14.06 -1.03 8.81
CA GLY A 57 -14.42 -2.13 9.72
C GLY A 57 -14.59 -1.75 11.18
N GLU A 58 -14.04 -0.64 11.66
CA GLU A 58 -14.11 -0.28 13.08
C GLU A 58 -14.61 1.15 13.29
N LYS A 59 -15.31 1.32 14.42
CA LYS A 59 -16.15 2.45 14.78
C LYS A 59 -15.50 3.78 14.43
N SER A 60 -16.24 4.55 13.66
CA SER A 60 -15.89 5.87 13.13
C SER A 60 -15.54 6.84 14.26
N ASP A 61 -14.25 7.11 14.44
CA ASP A 61 -13.83 8.42 14.92
C ASP A 61 -14.31 9.46 13.88
N ASP A 62 -14.77 10.62 14.34
CA ASP A 62 -15.33 11.67 13.47
C ASP A 62 -14.30 12.18 12.44
N GLU A 63 -13.01 12.02 12.71
CA GLU A 63 -11.89 12.36 11.84
C GLU A 63 -10.96 11.17 11.61
N VAL A 64 -10.54 10.99 10.36
CA VAL A 64 -9.60 9.95 9.93
C VAL A 64 -8.33 10.58 9.35
N ARG A 65 -7.19 9.88 9.49
CA ARG A 65 -5.93 10.27 8.86
C ARG A 65 -5.82 9.67 7.46
N VAL A 66 -5.84 10.54 6.47
CA VAL A 66 -5.55 10.21 5.07
C VAL A 66 -4.05 10.38 4.81
N VAL A 67 -3.46 9.40 4.14
CA VAL A 67 -2.09 9.44 3.65
C VAL A 67 -2.11 9.40 2.13
N SER A 68 -1.48 10.37 1.50
CA SER A 68 -1.37 10.50 0.04
C SER A 68 0.09 10.42 -0.38
N ILE A 69 0.35 9.59 -1.39
CA ILE A 69 1.66 9.38 -2.00
C ILE A 69 1.56 9.83 -3.46
N GLY A 70 1.92 11.09 -3.70
CA GLY A 70 1.83 11.70 -5.04
C GLY A 70 0.42 11.57 -5.63
N ASP A 71 0.37 11.28 -6.92
CA ASP A 71 -0.83 10.92 -7.66
C ASP A 71 -1.08 9.40 -7.71
N TYR A 72 -0.31 8.63 -6.95
CA TYR A 72 -0.21 7.17 -7.10
C TYR A 72 -1.08 6.39 -6.10
N SER A 73 -1.09 6.80 -4.83
CA SER A 73 -1.87 6.12 -3.78
C SER A 73 -2.46 7.11 -2.77
N ILE A 74 -3.66 6.80 -2.31
CA ILE A 74 -4.37 7.51 -1.24
C ILE A 74 -5.09 6.48 -0.35
N GLU A 75 -4.73 6.48 0.93
CA GLU A 75 -5.17 5.45 1.88
C GLU A 75 -5.48 6.02 3.26
N LEU A 76 -6.36 5.37 4.00
CA LEU A 76 -6.55 5.63 5.42
C LEU A 76 -5.51 4.86 6.22
N CYS A 77 -4.61 5.57 6.91
CA CYS A 77 -3.57 4.93 7.71
C CYS A 77 -3.20 5.77 8.93
N GLY A 78 -3.24 5.14 10.12
CA GLY A 78 -2.75 5.72 11.37
C GLY A 78 -1.29 5.41 11.70
N GLY A 79 -0.60 4.66 10.82
CA GLY A 79 0.78 4.23 11.03
C GLY A 79 1.83 5.33 10.80
N THR A 80 3.07 5.03 11.17
CA THR A 80 4.24 5.84 10.86
C THR A 80 4.70 5.60 9.43
N HIS A 81 5.10 6.66 8.73
CA HIS A 81 5.58 6.59 7.35
C HIS A 81 6.91 7.34 7.21
N VAL A 82 7.66 6.98 6.16
CA VAL A 82 8.78 7.77 5.67
C VAL A 82 8.33 9.15 5.19
N GLN A 83 9.24 10.12 5.16
CA GLN A 83 8.91 11.48 4.71
C GLN A 83 8.81 11.57 3.20
N ARG A 84 9.56 10.74 2.46
CA ARG A 84 9.47 10.65 1.01
C ARG A 84 9.56 9.20 0.54
N THR A 85 8.98 8.90 -0.62
CA THR A 85 9.03 7.53 -1.17
C THR A 85 10.45 7.04 -1.43
N GLY A 86 11.38 7.96 -1.75
CA GLY A 86 12.79 7.62 -1.97
C GLY A 86 13.50 7.10 -0.73
N ASP A 87 13.02 7.44 0.47
CA ASP A 87 13.61 6.98 1.73
C ASP A 87 13.40 5.47 1.96
N ILE A 88 12.51 4.83 1.18
CA ILE A 88 12.26 3.38 1.20
C ILE A 88 13.46 2.60 0.62
N GLY A 89 14.18 3.17 -0.35
CA GLY A 89 15.30 2.51 -1.01
C GLY A 89 14.87 1.50 -2.08
N LEU A 90 15.17 0.22 -1.88
CA LEU A 90 14.87 -0.84 -2.86
C LEU A 90 13.69 -1.68 -2.38
N PHE A 91 12.67 -1.83 -3.22
CA PHE A 91 11.63 -2.82 -3.02
C PHE A 91 11.98 -4.12 -3.76
N LYS A 92 11.89 -5.26 -3.06
CA LYS A 92 12.19 -6.58 -3.61
C LYS A 92 11.15 -7.58 -3.14
N ILE A 93 10.55 -8.31 -4.07
CA ILE A 93 9.72 -9.48 -3.74
C ILE A 93 10.65 -10.68 -3.59
N VAL A 94 10.63 -11.30 -2.41
CA VAL A 94 11.42 -12.50 -2.06
C VAL A 94 10.60 -13.78 -2.12
N SER A 95 9.29 -13.71 -1.89
CA SER A 95 8.42 -14.89 -1.97
C SER A 95 7.02 -14.56 -2.47
N GLU A 96 6.35 -15.59 -3.01
CA GLU A 96 4.98 -15.51 -3.49
C GLU A 96 4.29 -16.85 -3.16
N ALA A 97 3.13 -16.82 -2.51
CA ALA A 97 2.39 -18.02 -2.14
C ALA A 97 0.87 -17.80 -2.04
N GLY A 98 0.09 -18.84 -2.35
CA GLY A 98 -1.33 -18.89 -2.03
C GLY A 98 -1.54 -19.22 -0.55
N ILE A 99 -2.35 -18.43 0.16
CA ILE A 99 -2.58 -18.59 1.61
C ILE A 99 -4.03 -18.98 1.96
N ALA A 100 -4.97 -18.73 1.05
CA ALA A 100 -6.37 -19.17 1.14
C ALA A 100 -6.99 -19.21 -0.27
N ALA A 101 -8.22 -19.70 -0.38
CA ALA A 101 -8.95 -19.67 -1.65
C ALA A 101 -9.12 -18.23 -2.15
N GLY A 102 -8.52 -17.91 -3.31
CA GLY A 102 -8.56 -16.57 -3.90
C GLY A 102 -7.69 -15.52 -3.22
N VAL A 103 -6.80 -15.90 -2.30
CA VAL A 103 -5.90 -14.96 -1.58
C VAL A 103 -4.46 -15.39 -1.71
N ARG A 104 -3.60 -14.42 -2.05
CA ARG A 104 -2.16 -14.60 -2.22
C ARG A 104 -1.38 -13.66 -1.33
N ARG A 105 -0.14 -14.04 -1.03
CA ARG A 105 0.82 -13.28 -0.25
C ARG A 105 2.09 -13.08 -1.06
N ILE A 106 2.61 -11.85 -1.05
CA ILE A 106 4.00 -11.57 -1.36
C ILE A 106 4.73 -11.19 -0.08
N GLU A 107 5.99 -11.58 0.01
CA GLU A 107 6.97 -11.08 0.99
C GLU A 107 8.15 -10.48 0.25
#